data_AF-A0A521WIG7-F1
#
_entry.id   AF-A0A521WIG7-F1
#
_cell.length_a   1.000
_cell.length_b   1.000
_cell.length_c   1.000
_cell.angle_alpha   90.00
_cell.angle_beta   90.00
_cell.angle_gamma   90.00
#
_symmetry.space_group_name_H-M   'P 1'
#
loop_
_entity.id
_entity.type
_entity.pdbx_description
1 polymer ?
#
loop_
_entity_poly.entity_id
_entity_poly.type
_entity_poly.pdbx_seq_one_letter_code
_entity_poly.pdbx_strand_id
1 'polypeptide(L)'
;MDVRPDFFLDPTEDGNLRELRACWVRGRLKDDRGTEYMVVAIAPPLVGQEYGLGGEDISSVLLSPRHKGHSLFPITAWPEFVYVARFLDEPIPVSGMVADDQVELILWGVLHRTKAEAEAARRPA
;
A
#
# COMPACT_ATOMS: atom_id res chain seq x y z
N MET A 1 -14.07 -6.78 13.51
CA MET A 1 -14.13 -5.32 13.65
C MET A 1 -14.69 -4.76 12.35
N ASP A 2 -15.89 -4.18 12.39
CA ASP A 2 -16.61 -3.59 11.24
C ASP A 2 -16.07 -2.18 10.91
N VAL A 3 -14.76 -2.06 10.67
CA VAL A 3 -14.17 -0.78 10.28
C VAL A 3 -14.25 -0.69 8.76
N ARG A 4 -15.01 0.29 8.27
CA ARG A 4 -15.10 0.59 6.83
C ARG A 4 -13.70 0.91 6.29
N PRO A 5 -13.26 0.29 5.18
CA PRO A 5 -11.99 0.64 4.55
C PRO A 5 -12.03 2.05 3.98
N ASP A 6 -10.89 2.74 4.03
CA ASP A 6 -10.70 4.07 3.48
C ASP A 6 -10.67 4.04 1.94
N PHE A 7 -10.06 2.98 1.39
CA PHE A 7 -9.97 2.72 -0.05
C PHE A 7 -9.61 1.25 -0.31
N PHE A 8 -9.45 0.90 -1.58
CA PHE A 8 -9.09 -0.45 -2.03
C PHE A 8 -7.85 -0.39 -2.91
N LEU A 9 -6.88 -1.27 -2.63
CA LEU A 9 -5.68 -1.48 -3.41
C LEU A 9 -5.89 -2.61 -4.42
N ASP A 10 -5.66 -2.29 -5.68
CA ASP A 10 -5.58 -3.22 -6.80
C ASP A 10 -4.12 -3.40 -7.23
N PRO A 11 -3.48 -4.56 -6.94
CA PRO A 11 -2.11 -4.82 -7.35
C PRO A 11 -2.01 -5.06 -8.86
N THR A 12 -0.99 -4.49 -9.50
CA THR A 12 -0.80 -4.64 -10.96
C THR A 12 -0.03 -5.90 -11.37
N GLU A 13 0.41 -6.70 -10.40
CA GLU A 13 1.22 -7.92 -10.61
C GLU A 13 0.34 -9.16 -10.85
N ASP A 14 0.93 -10.19 -11.48
CA ASP A 14 0.27 -11.46 -11.77
C ASP A 14 0.21 -12.41 -10.55
N GLY A 15 -0.65 -13.43 -10.62
CA GLY A 15 -0.73 -14.50 -9.61
C GLY A 15 -1.56 -14.16 -8.36
N ASN A 16 -1.17 -14.70 -7.19
CA ASN A 16 -1.85 -14.50 -5.90
C ASN A 16 -1.85 -13.04 -5.43
N LEU A 17 -1.00 -12.21 -6.03
CA LEU A 17 -0.97 -10.77 -5.82
C LEU A 17 -2.21 -10.08 -6.39
N ARG A 18 -2.95 -10.71 -7.31
CA ARG A 18 -4.17 -10.14 -7.89
C ARG A 18 -5.33 -9.96 -6.92
N GLU A 19 -5.27 -10.32 -5.65
CA GLU A 19 -6.43 -10.08 -4.78
C GLU A 19 -6.62 -8.58 -4.45
N LEU A 20 -7.87 -8.10 -4.52
CA LEU A 20 -8.20 -6.73 -4.08
C LEU A 20 -8.06 -6.64 -2.56
N ARG A 21 -7.38 -5.59 -2.11
CA ARG A 21 -7.11 -5.39 -0.69
C ARG A 21 -7.86 -4.19 -0.15
N ALA A 22 -8.65 -4.40 0.89
CA ALA A 22 -9.21 -3.34 1.69
C ALA A 22 -8.07 -2.64 2.45
N CYS A 23 -8.08 -1.31 2.45
CA CYS A 23 -7.02 -0.49 3.04
C CYS A 23 -7.56 0.38 4.17
N TRP A 24 -6.83 0.44 5.28
CA TRP A 24 -7.09 1.36 6.39
C TRP A 24 -5.83 2.18 6.68
N VAL A 25 -5.94 3.50 6.60
CA VAL A 25 -4.85 4.42 6.89
C VAL A 25 -4.51 4.34 8.38
N ARG A 26 -3.24 4.05 8.69
CA ARG A 26 -2.71 4.00 10.05
C ARG A 26 -1.88 5.22 10.41
N GLY A 27 -1.27 5.86 9.42
CA GLY A 27 -0.48 7.04 9.65
C GLY A 27 0.27 7.52 8.41
N ARG A 28 1.19 8.44 8.68
CA ARG A 28 2.05 9.09 7.69
C ARG A 28 3.47 9.04 8.20
N LEU A 29 4.39 8.61 7.34
CA LEU A 29 5.82 8.68 7.58
C LEU A 29 6.46 9.61 6.54
N LYS A 30 7.65 10.09 6.86
CA LYS A 30 8.49 10.83 5.93
C LYS A 30 9.90 10.27 5.89
N ASP A 31 10.58 10.39 4.75
CA ASP A 31 12.03 10.18 4.69
C ASP A 31 12.80 11.48 4.94
N ASP A 32 14.12 11.37 4.95
CA ASP A 32 15.05 12.50 5.09
C ASP A 32 14.98 13.50 3.91
N ARG A 33 14.47 13.07 2.76
CA ARG A 33 14.21 13.91 1.57
C ARG A 33 12.86 14.61 1.64
N GLY A 34 12.06 14.33 2.67
CA GLY A 34 10.72 14.86 2.85
C GLY A 34 9.64 14.19 1.99
N THR A 35 9.97 13.08 1.31
CA THR A 35 8.98 12.24 0.62
C THR A 35 8.03 11.68 1.66
N GLU A 36 6.76 11.62 1.30
CA GLU A 36 5.71 11.20 2.21
C GLU A 36 5.21 9.81 1.85
N TYR A 37 5.08 9.00 2.89
CA TYR A 37 4.59 7.64 2.80
C TYR A 37 3.32 7.49 3.63
N MET A 38 2.34 6.80 3.08
CA MET A 38 1.12 6.43 3.79
C MET A 38 1.26 5.02 4.34
N VAL A 39 1.17 4.90 5.67
CA VAL A 39 1.15 3.60 6.33
C VAL A 39 -0.27 3.08 6.31
N VAL A 40 -0.45 1.91 5.73
CA VAL A 40 -1.76 1.31 5.50
C VAL A 40 -1.77 -0.10 6.05
N ALA A 41 -2.83 -0.46 6.77
CA ALA A 41 -3.16 -1.84 7.03
C ALA A 41 -3.97 -2.40 5.86
N ILE A 42 -3.68 -3.62 5.43
CA ILE A 42 -4.30 -4.27 4.28
C ILE A 42 -4.99 -5.58 4.68
N ALA A 43 -6.10 -5.89 4.03
CA ALA A 43 -6.74 -7.19 4.11
C ALA A 43 -7.32 -7.59 2.74
N PRO A 44 -7.07 -8.81 2.25
CA PRO A 44 -6.20 -9.83 2.85
C PRO A 44 -4.71 -9.43 2.85
N PRO A 45 -3.89 -10.03 3.73
CA PRO A 45 -2.46 -9.73 3.75
C PRO A 45 -1.76 -10.19 2.46
N LEU A 46 -0.54 -9.72 2.25
CA LEU A 46 0.36 -10.31 1.26
C LEU A 46 1.07 -11.50 1.91
N VAL A 47 1.23 -12.59 1.16
CA VAL A 47 1.95 -13.79 1.64
C VAL A 47 3.44 -13.46 1.72
N GLY A 48 4.01 -13.39 2.92
CA GLY A 48 5.40 -12.94 3.09
C GLY A 48 6.45 -13.94 2.59
N GLN A 49 6.07 -15.20 2.32
CA GLN A 49 6.96 -16.20 1.71
C GLN A 49 7.55 -15.72 0.37
N GLU A 50 6.75 -15.01 -0.43
CA GLU A 50 7.18 -14.45 -1.72
C GLU A 50 8.23 -13.33 -1.54
N TYR A 51 8.36 -12.80 -0.32
CA TYR A 51 9.28 -11.72 0.06
C TYR A 51 10.32 -12.18 1.09
N GLY A 52 10.53 -13.49 1.28
CA GLY A 52 11.57 -14.01 2.17
C GLY A 52 11.26 -13.93 3.67
N LEU A 53 10.01 -13.69 4.06
CA LEU A 53 9.57 -13.71 5.47
C LEU A 53 9.18 -15.11 5.97
N GLY A 54 9.45 -16.15 5.17
CA GLY A 54 9.05 -17.51 5.52
C GLY A 54 7.53 -17.64 5.60
N GLY A 55 7.00 -17.90 6.80
CA GLY A 55 5.56 -18.09 7.04
C GLY A 55 4.82 -16.86 7.55
N GLU A 56 5.48 -15.70 7.67
CA GLU A 56 4.84 -14.48 8.15
C GLU A 56 4.13 -13.74 7.02
N ASP A 57 2.99 -13.14 7.33
CA ASP A 57 2.15 -12.40 6.39
C ASP A 57 2.34 -10.88 6.55
N ILE A 58 2.34 -10.15 5.44
CA ILE A 58 2.45 -8.69 5.44
C ILE A 58 1.05 -8.10 5.50
N SER A 59 0.67 -7.60 6.67
CA SER A 59 -0.63 -6.95 6.91
C SER A 59 -0.54 -5.42 6.94
N SER A 60 0.66 -4.85 6.89
CA SER A 60 0.88 -3.41 6.77
C SER A 60 1.94 -3.08 5.72
N VAL A 61 1.67 -2.05 4.94
CA VAL A 61 2.53 -1.59 3.84
C VAL A 61 2.67 -0.07 3.86
N LEU A 62 3.72 0.44 3.23
CA LEU A 62 3.86 1.85 2.88
C LEU A 62 3.42 2.07 1.44
N LEU A 63 2.69 3.15 1.22
CA LEU A 63 2.31 3.62 -0.11
C LEU A 63 2.98 4.96 -0.39
N SER A 64 3.48 5.14 -1.61
CA SER A 64 3.90 6.45 -2.13
C SER A 64 3.34 6.68 -3.53
N PRO A 65 3.05 7.95 -3.92
CA PRO A 65 2.57 8.25 -5.26
C PRO A 65 3.59 7.83 -6.32
N ARG A 66 3.11 7.17 -7.38
CA ARG A 66 3.95 6.78 -8.52
C ARG A 66 4.34 7.98 -9.38
N HIS A 67 3.46 8.97 -9.50
CA HIS A 67 3.64 10.13 -10.36
C HIS A 67 4.12 11.37 -9.58
N LYS A 68 5.07 12.09 -10.16
CA LYS A 68 5.62 13.32 -9.55
C LYS A 68 4.53 14.38 -9.39
N GLY A 69 4.48 15.01 -8.22
CA GLY A 69 3.52 16.08 -7.90
C GLY A 69 2.16 15.58 -7.39
N HIS A 70 1.95 14.27 -7.33
CA HIS A 70 0.79 13.68 -6.67
C HIS A 70 1.02 13.58 -5.16
N SER A 71 -0.06 13.60 -4.38
CA SER A 71 -0.03 13.47 -2.92
C SER A 71 -1.08 12.47 -2.47
N LEU A 72 -0.75 11.66 -1.47
CA LEU A 72 -1.72 10.81 -0.78
C LEU A 72 -2.38 11.55 0.42
N PHE A 73 -2.00 12.80 0.68
CA PHE A 73 -2.45 13.60 1.82
C PHE A 73 -2.95 14.98 1.40
N PRO A 74 -4.23 15.13 0.98
CA PRO A 74 -5.21 14.07 0.70
C PRO A 74 -5.08 13.49 -0.71
N ILE A 75 -5.66 12.31 -0.96
CA ILE A 75 -5.84 11.78 -2.32
C ILE A 75 -6.94 12.58 -3.03
N THR A 76 -6.55 13.38 -4.03
CA THR A 76 -7.46 14.30 -4.75
C THR A 76 -7.94 13.76 -6.10
N ALA A 77 -7.26 12.77 -6.67
CA ALA A 77 -7.60 12.14 -7.94
C ALA A 77 -7.74 10.63 -7.76
N TRP A 78 -8.68 10.03 -8.51
CA TRP A 78 -8.94 8.59 -8.47
C TRP A 78 -9.16 8.08 -9.90
N PRO A 79 -8.61 6.91 -10.27
CA PRO A 79 -7.71 6.09 -9.47
C PRO A 79 -6.33 6.75 -9.24
N GLU A 80 -5.64 6.38 -8.16
CA GLU A 80 -4.30 6.88 -7.84
C GLU A 80 -3.27 5.75 -7.96
N PHE A 81 -2.17 5.98 -8.66
CA PHE A 81 -1.14 4.96 -8.89
C PHE A 81 -0.07 5.04 -7.81
N VAL A 82 0.24 3.92 -7.17
CA VAL A 82 1.14 3.88 -6.02
C VAL A 82 2.22 2.83 -6.15
N TYR A 83 3.36 3.12 -5.54
CA TYR A 83 4.35 2.12 -5.14
C TYR A 83 3.92 1.53 -3.80
N VAL A 84 4.04 0.20 -3.66
CA VAL A 84 3.75 -0.53 -2.42
C VAL A 84 5.07 -1.09 -1.89
N ALA A 85 5.43 -0.71 -0.67
CA ALA A 85 6.64 -1.14 0.00
C ALA A 85 6.33 -1.78 1.36
N ARG A 86 7.24 -2.61 1.86
CA ARG A 86 7.21 -3.14 3.23
C ARG A 86 8.30 -2.52 4.08
N PHE A 87 8.15 -2.63 5.39
CA PHE A 87 9.25 -2.46 6.33
C PHE A 87 10.13 -3.71 6.31
N LEU A 88 11.45 -3.51 6.33
CA LEU A 88 12.44 -4.58 6.47
C LEU A 88 12.68 -4.92 7.95
N ASP A 89 12.56 -3.94 8.82
CA ASP A 89 12.75 -4.09 10.27
C ASP A 89 11.44 -3.84 11.01
N GLU A 90 11.14 -4.69 11.99
CA GLU A 90 10.17 -4.38 13.03
C GLU A 90 10.86 -3.82 14.28
N PRO A 91 10.21 -2.88 15.01
CA PRO A 91 8.85 -2.35 14.79
C PRO A 91 8.79 -1.15 13.82
N ILE A 92 7.59 -0.92 13.26
CA ILE A 92 7.28 0.29 12.47
C ILE A 92 7.68 1.56 13.26
N PRO A 93 8.42 2.51 12.64
CA PRO A 93 8.87 3.70 13.34
C PRO A 93 7.72 4.54 13.90
N VAL A 94 7.71 4.72 15.22
CA VAL A 94 6.77 5.63 15.92
C VAL A 94 7.18 7.10 15.72
N SER A 95 8.42 7.35 15.31
CA SER A 95 9.02 8.68 15.15
C SER A 95 8.40 9.52 14.03
N GLY A 96 7.55 8.93 13.18
CA GLY A 96 7.04 9.60 11.99
C GLY A 96 8.05 9.66 10.82
N MET A 97 9.22 9.03 10.98
CA MET A 97 10.30 9.01 10.01
C MET A 97 10.63 7.58 9.59
N VAL A 98 11.01 7.38 8.32
CA VAL A 98 11.49 6.10 7.80
C VAL A 98 12.76 6.33 6.98
N ALA A 99 13.78 5.50 7.16
CA ALA A 99 14.99 5.54 6.34
C ALA A 99 14.85 4.65 5.10
N ASP A 100 15.57 5.00 4.02
CA ASP A 100 15.52 4.27 2.75
C ASP A 100 15.93 2.79 2.89
N ASP A 101 16.84 2.48 3.83
CA ASP A 101 17.30 1.12 4.11
C ASP A 101 16.36 0.30 4.99
N GLN A 102 15.29 0.91 5.51
CA GLN A 102 14.26 0.25 6.31
C GLN A 102 13.05 -0.17 5.48
N VAL A 103 13.03 0.14 4.18
CA VAL A 103 11.89 -0.16 3.30
C VAL A 103 12.33 -0.86 2.04
N GLU A 104 11.47 -1.76 1.56
CA GLU A 104 11.68 -2.45 0.30
C GLU A 104 10.44 -2.35 -0.56
N LEU A 105 10.62 -1.92 -1.82
CA LEU A 105 9.57 -1.90 -2.81
C LEU A 105 9.17 -3.32 -3.17
N ILE A 106 7.88 -3.63 -3.03
CA ILE A 106 7.30 -4.94 -3.30
C ILE A 106 6.70 -4.98 -4.69
N LEU A 107 5.79 -4.04 -4.98
CA LEU A 107 4.97 -4.05 -6.18
C LEU A 107 4.40 -2.66 -6.48
N TRP A 108 3.73 -2.53 -7.63
CA TRP A 108 2.93 -1.36 -7.97
C TRP A 108 1.44 -1.69 -7.85
N GLY A 109 0.64 -0.67 -7.60
CA GLY A 109 -0.80 -0.83 -7.49
C GLY A 109 -1.57 0.42 -7.83
N VAL A 110 -2.88 0.25 -7.82
CA VAL A 110 -3.86 1.29 -8.12
C VAL A 110 -4.82 1.38 -6.95
N LEU A 111 -4.99 2.58 -6.41
CA LEU A 111 -5.96 2.86 -5.36
C LEU A 111 -7.29 3.26 -5.99
N HIS A 112 -8.36 2.64 -5.51
CA HIS A 112 -9.74 2.91 -5.87
C HIS A 112 -10.52 3.32 -4.62
N ARG A 113 -11.46 4.26 -4.77
CA ARG A 113 -12.22 4.79 -3.64
C ARG A 113 -13.17 3.73 -3.08
N THR A 114 -13.66 2.84 -3.94
CA THR A 114 -14.58 1.78 -3.56
C THR A 114 -14.19 0.43 -4.16
N LYS A 115 -14.67 -0.66 -3.54
CA LYS A 115 -14.48 -2.01 -4.07
C LYS A 115 -15.08 -2.16 -5.47
N ALA A 116 -16.26 -1.59 -5.68
CA ALA A 116 -16.98 -1.66 -6.96
C ALA A 116 -16.21 -0.98 -8.10
N GLU A 117 -15.55 0.16 -7.83
CA GLU A 117 -14.67 0.82 -8.81
C GLU A 117 -13.48 -0.07 -9.19
N ALA A 118 -12.84 -0.71 -8.20
CA ALA A 118 -11.72 -1.61 -8.44
C ALA A 118 -12.14 -2.86 -9.24
N GLU A 119 -13.27 -3.47 -8.88
CA GLU A 119 -13.83 -4.62 -9.62
C GLU A 119 -14.22 -4.26 -11.06
N ALA A 120 -14.77 -3.06 -11.28
CA ALA A 120 -15.12 -2.57 -12.61
C ALA A 120 -13.86 -2.36 -13.48
N ALA A 121 -12.77 -1.83 -12.90
CA ALA A 121 -11.52 -1.58 -13.61
C ALA A 121 -10.82 -2.87 -14.07
N ARG A 122 -11.05 -3.99 -13.39
CA ARG A 122 -10.46 -5.31 -13.71
C ARG A 122 -11.17 -6.08 -14.81
N ARG A 123 -12.43 -5.73 -15.14
CA ARG A 123 -13.16 -6.47 -16.19
C ARG A 123 -12.52 -6.18 -17.54
N PRO A 124 -12.13 -7.19 -18.32
CA PRO A 124 -11.77 -6.97 -19.71
C PRO A 124 -13.01 -6.43 -20.45
N ALA A 125 -12.79 -5.41 -21.29
CA ALA A 125 -13.79 -4.87 -22.20
C ALA A 125 -14.31 -5.95 -23.17
#